data_AF-A0A4Y8RF91-F1
#
_entry.id   AF-A0A4Y8RF91-F1
#
_cell.length_a   1.000
_cell.length_b   1.000
_cell.length_c   1.000
_cell.angle_alpha   90.00
_cell.angle_beta   90.00
_cell.angle_gamma   90.00
#
_symmetry.space_group_name_H-M   'P 1'
#
loop_
_entity.id
_entity.type
_entity.pdbx_description
1 polymer ?
#
loop_
_entity_poly.entity_id
_entity_poly.type
_entity_poly.pdbx_seq_one_letter_code
_entity_poly.pdbx_strand_id
1 'polypeptide(L)'
;MTAGEFLLACSAFARRHPAAVLEMAAPELAVDHRAPAHHVHTTVLQARKRMLTTAKLTLRTAAIAAGGPTDPDLFTTPERLTA
;
A
#
# COMPACT_ATOMS: atom_id res chain seq x y z
N MET A 1 18.85 -9.11 -10.02
CA MET A 1 17.62 -8.62 -9.37
C MET A 1 16.70 -8.04 -10.44
N THR A 2 15.51 -8.60 -10.62
CA THR A 2 14.50 -8.12 -11.58
C THR A 2 13.58 -7.07 -10.97
N ALA A 3 12.86 -6.30 -11.79
CA ALA A 3 11.84 -5.36 -11.30
C ALA A 3 10.74 -6.06 -10.48
N GLY A 4 10.37 -7.29 -10.84
CA GLY A 4 9.41 -8.10 -10.09
C GLY A 4 9.92 -8.48 -8.70
N GLU A 5 11.18 -8.92 -8.59
CA GLU A 5 11.82 -9.24 -7.30
C GLU A 5 11.91 -8.00 -6.40
N PHE A 6 12.23 -6.84 -6.96
CA PHE A 6 12.24 -5.57 -6.24
C PHE A 6 10.85 -5.24 -5.67
N LEU A 7 9.80 -5.33 -6.49
CA LEU A 7 8.43 -5.08 -6.03
C LEU A 7 7.98 -6.05 -4.93
N LEU A 8 8.40 -7.32 -5.00
CA LEU A 8 8.11 -8.31 -3.97
C LEU A 8 8.84 -7.99 -2.66
N ALA A 9 10.10 -7.59 -2.72
CA ALA A 9 10.88 -7.16 -1.56
C ALA A 9 10.25 -5.93 -0.88
N CYS A 10 9.82 -4.94 -1.67
CA CYS A 10 9.09 -3.76 -1.18
C CYS A 10 7.81 -4.15 -0.42
N SER A 11 7.00 -5.05 -0.97
CA SER A 11 5.79 -5.54 -0.30
C SER A 11 6.10 -6.35 0.97
N ALA A 12 7.18 -7.13 0.99
CA ALA A 12 7.62 -7.86 2.17
C ALA A 12 8.08 -6.91 3.29
N PHE A 13 8.83 -5.86 2.94
CA PHE A 13 9.24 -4.82 3.86
C PHE A 13 8.04 -4.08 4.46
N ALA A 14 7.07 -3.67 3.61
CA ALA A 14 5.88 -2.96 4.04
C ALA A 14 5.00 -3.75 5.03
N ARG A 15 4.98 -5.09 4.93
CA ARG A 15 4.30 -5.95 5.91
C ARG A 15 5.01 -5.99 7.27
N ARG A 16 6.34 -5.96 7.29
CA ARG A 16 7.12 -6.05 8.53
C ARG A 16 7.19 -4.71 9.27
N HIS A 17 7.22 -3.61 8.53
CA HIS A 17 7.41 -2.27 9.09
C HIS A 17 6.35 -1.27 8.59
N PRO A 18 5.05 -1.55 8.78
CA PRO A 18 4.00 -0.76 8.15
C PRO A 18 3.96 0.70 8.63
N ALA A 19 4.24 0.98 9.91
CA ALA A 19 4.29 2.35 10.42
C ALA A 19 5.42 3.17 9.78
N ALA A 20 6.63 2.61 9.72
CA ALA A 20 7.79 3.24 9.10
C ALA A 20 7.55 3.56 7.61
N VAL A 21 6.82 2.70 6.88
CA VAL A 21 6.47 2.95 5.48
C VAL A 21 5.52 4.14 5.31
N LEU A 22 4.63 4.40 6.26
CA LEU A 22 3.71 5.54 6.21
C LEU A 22 4.40 6.86 6.56
N GLU A 23 5.41 6.82 7.41
CA GLU A 23 6.22 7.99 7.80
C GLU A 23 7.35 8.29 6.79
N MET A 24 7.69 7.32 5.94
CA MET A 24 8.75 7.48 4.95
C MET A 24 8.40 8.55 3.92
N ALA A 25 9.24 9.59 3.86
CA ALA A 25 9.16 10.62 2.84
C ALA A 25 9.25 10.03 1.42
N ALA A 26 8.73 10.77 0.44
CA ALA A 26 8.89 10.41 -0.96
C ALA A 26 10.37 10.25 -1.29
N PRO A 27 10.83 9.10 -1.86
CA PRO A 27 12.18 9.04 -2.36
C PRO A 27 12.32 10.08 -3.48
N GLU A 28 13.24 11.02 -3.31
CA GLU A 28 13.64 11.95 -4.35
C GLU A 28 14.43 11.16 -5.39
N LEU A 29 13.76 10.81 -6.47
CA LEU A 29 14.38 10.22 -7.63
C LEU A 29 15.18 11.32 -8.34
N ALA A 30 16.48 11.38 -8.07
CA ALA A 30 17.44 12.12 -8.89
C ALA A 30 17.56 11.42 -10.26
N VAL A 31 16.54 11.57 -11.10
CA VAL A 31 16.50 11.01 -12.45
C VAL A 31 16.80 12.14 -13.41
N ASP A 32 17.93 12.03 -14.11
CA ASP A 32 18.28 12.93 -15.20
C ASP A 32 17.14 12.92 -16.24
N HIS A 33 16.56 14.10 -16.50
CA HIS A 33 15.50 14.29 -17.48
C HIS A 33 15.90 13.90 -18.91
N ARG A 34 17.21 13.77 -19.19
CA ARG A 34 17.77 13.37 -20.49
C ARG A 34 17.94 11.86 -20.64
N ALA A 35 17.88 11.10 -19.55
CA ALA A 35 17.99 9.65 -19.60
C ALA A 35 16.59 9.03 -19.84
N PRO A 36 16.45 8.03 -20.75
CA PRO A 36 15.19 7.32 -20.99
C PRO A 36 14.86 6.35 -19.83
N ALA A 37 14.68 6.89 -18.63
CA ALA A 37 14.45 6.16 -17.39
C ALA A 37 12.95 6.02 -17.05
N HIS A 38 12.07 6.07 -18.06
CA HIS A 38 10.63 5.96 -17.86
C HIS A 38 10.25 4.69 -17.09
N HIS A 39 10.91 3.57 -17.40
CA HIS A 39 10.74 2.29 -16.71
C HIS A 39 11.18 2.33 -15.24
N VAL A 40 12.22 3.09 -14.90
CA VAL A 40 12.66 3.27 -13.51
C VAL A 40 11.63 4.08 -12.74
N HIS A 41 11.18 5.19 -13.32
CA HIS A 41 10.18 6.05 -12.71
C HIS A 41 8.85 5.32 -12.46
N THR A 42 8.34 4.60 -13.46
CA THR A 42 7.10 3.83 -13.32
C THR A 42 7.26 2.71 -12.28
N THR A 43 8.38 2.00 -12.28
CA THR A 43 8.65 0.93 -11.30
C THR A 43 8.71 1.46 -9.88
N VAL A 44 9.38 2.58 -9.63
CA VAL A 44 9.45 3.16 -8.27
C VAL A 44 8.11 3.72 -7.81
N LEU A 45 7.36 4.38 -8.69
CA LEU A 45 6.00 4.80 -8.37
C LEU A 45 5.09 3.61 -8.04
N GLN A 46 5.19 2.53 -8.81
CA GLN A 46 4.42 1.31 -8.58
C GLN A 46 4.83 0.62 -7.28
N ALA A 47 6.14 0.56 -6.98
CA ALA A 47 6.67 0.04 -5.73
C ALA A 47 6.11 0.82 -4.54
N ARG A 48 6.15 2.16 -4.60
CA ARG A 48 5.65 3.02 -3.53
C ARG A 48 4.16 2.85 -3.31
N LYS A 49 3.35 2.84 -4.37
CA LYS A 49 1.90 2.59 -4.28
C LYS A 49 1.63 1.24 -3.60
N ARG A 50 2.32 0.17 -4.02
CA ARG A 50 2.19 -1.15 -3.40
C ARG A 50 2.57 -1.12 -1.92
N MET A 51 3.70 -0.52 -1.55
CA MET A 51 4.15 -0.42 -0.17
C MET A 51 3.14 0.29 0.72
N LEU A 52 2.62 1.45 0.30
CA LEU A 52 1.62 2.20 1.06
C LEU A 52 0.32 1.41 1.23
N THR A 53 -0.18 0.79 0.16
CA THR A 53 -1.38 -0.05 0.23
C THR A 53 -1.18 -1.23 1.17
N THR A 54 -0.06 -1.93 1.05
CA THR A 54 0.27 -3.08 1.91
C THR A 54 0.41 -2.68 3.38
N ALA A 55 1.07 -1.55 3.67
CA ALA A 55 1.22 -1.05 5.03
C ALA A 55 -0.14 -0.73 5.67
N LYS A 56 -1.01 0.00 4.96
CA LYS A 56 -2.37 0.33 5.42
C LYS A 56 -3.21 -0.92 5.68
N LEU A 57 -3.18 -1.88 4.76
CA LEU A 57 -3.88 -3.16 4.92
C LEU A 57 -3.37 -3.92 6.14
N THR A 58 -2.05 -3.99 6.33
CA THR A 58 -1.44 -4.70 7.45
C THR A 58 -1.88 -4.12 8.80
N LEU A 59 -1.87 -2.78 8.94
CA LEU A 59 -2.34 -2.13 10.17
C LEU A 59 -3.83 -2.34 10.40
N ARG A 60 -4.66 -2.27 9.34
CA ARG A 60 -6.09 -2.53 9.46
C ARG A 60 -6.37 -3.97 9.89
N THR A 61 -5.70 -4.95 9.31
CA THR A 61 -5.83 -6.37 9.70
C THR A 61 -5.37 -6.58 11.14
N ALA A 62 -4.26 -5.96 11.56
CA ALA A 62 -3.78 -6.05 12.94
C ALA A 62 -4.77 -5.41 13.93
N ALA A 63 -5.38 -4.28 13.59
CA ALA A 63 -6.40 -3.63 14.42
C ALA A 63 -7.68 -4.47 14.57
N ILE A 64 -8.11 -5.14 13.48
CA ILE A 64 -9.24 -6.09 13.51
C ILE A 64 -8.90 -7.30 14.40
N ALA A 65 -7.69 -7.88 14.24
CA ALA A 65 -7.26 -9.03 15.03
C ALA A 65 -7.09 -8.69 16.53
N ALA A 66 -6.77 -7.44 16.86
CA ALA A 66 -6.65 -6.96 18.23
C ALA A 66 -8.00 -6.59 18.89
N GLY A 67 -9.12 -6.79 18.19
CA GLY A 67 -10.46 -6.50 18.73
C GLY A 67 -10.78 -5.01 18.84
N GLY A 68 -10.10 -4.15 18.07
CA GLY A 68 -10.45 -2.73 17.95
C GLY A 68 -11.85 -2.54 17.34
N PRO A 69 -12.55 -1.42 17.62
CA PRO A 69 -13.91 -1.21 17.14
C PRO A 69 -13.95 -1.27 15.62
N THR A 70 -14.51 -2.36 15.11
CA THR A 70 -15.01 -2.46 13.74
C THR A 70 -16.08 -1.40 13.57
N ASP A 71 -15.82 -0.42 12.71
CA ASP A 71 -16.88 0.44 12.17
C ASP A 71 -18.04 -0.48 11.72
N PRO A 72 -19.25 -0.32 12.29
CA PRO A 72 -20.27 -1.34 12.16
C PRO A 72 -20.90 -1.30 10.77
N ASP A 73 -21.14 -2.49 10.27
CA ASP A 73 -22.19 -2.83 9.32
C ASP A 73 -21.97 -2.53 7.82
N LEU A 74 -21.11 -3.35 7.20
CA LEU A 74 -21.11 -3.61 5.76
C LEU A 74 -22.27 -4.54 5.33
N PHE A 75 -23.17 -4.92 6.24
CA PHE A 75 -24.29 -5.83 6.01
C PHE A 75 -25.65 -5.31 6.48
N THR A 76 -25.81 -4.00 6.71
CA THR A 76 -27.17 -3.44 6.80
C THR A 76 -27.81 -3.62 5.43
N THR A 77 -28.70 -4.59 5.40
CA THR A 77 -29.38 -5.10 4.22
C THR A 77 -30.25 -3.99 3.64
N PRO A 78 -30.43 -3.88 2.31
CA PRO A 78 -31.37 -2.92 1.75
C PRO A 78 -32.78 -3.28 2.22
N GLU A 79 -33.35 -2.49 3.14
CA GLU A 79 -34.79 -2.57 3.36
C GLU A 79 -35.48 -2.23 2.04
N ARG A 80 -36.23 -3.23 1.58
CA ARG A 80 -36.94 -3.34 0.33
C ARG A 80 -37.74 -2.08 0.02
N LEU A 81 -37.65 -1.66 -1.25
CA LEU A 81 -38.80 -1.21 -2.03
C LEU A 81 -40.02 -2.10 -1.71
N THR A 82 -40.99 -1.61 -0.93
CA THR A 82 -42.43 -1.94 -1.00
C THR A 82 -43.20 -1.25 0.12
N ALA A 83 -43.87 -0.14 -0.19
CA ALA A 83 -45.31 0.10 0.02
C ALA A 83 -45.64 1.54 -0.41
#